data_AF-A0A6C0B8T7-F1
#
_entry.id   AF-A0A6C0B8T7-F1
#
_cell.length_a   1.000
_cell.length_b   1.000
_cell.length_c   1.000
_cell.angle_alpha   90.00
_cell.angle_beta   90.00
_cell.angle_gamma   90.00
#
_symmetry.space_group_name_H-M   'P 1'
#
loop_
_entity.id
_entity.type
_entity.pdbx_description
1 polymer ?
#
loop_
_entity_poly.entity_id
_entity_poly.type
_entity_poly.pdbx_seq_one_letter_code
_entity_poly.pdbx_strand_id
1 'polypeptide(L)'
;MFSFKLNPTIYKKYKLNANGEYNPAIGFIILRHVNSLLTNLYWIKCYDSIRTFYPENKIVIIDDNSNYHFITKKELYNTIIIQSKFPGRGELLPYYYYVRNKWFDNAFIMHDSVFMQSYINVNIDKYTILWWFNHLSDDVVNETRIIDLFHNPELTAFYKSKNWVGCFGGMTIISHDFVTHINTKYNLNLLLPVITN
;
A
#
# COMPACT_ATOMS: atom_id res chain seq x y z
N MET A 1 -6.49 -18.28 -6.83
CA MET A 1 -5.63 -18.13 -5.63
C MET A 1 -4.19 -18.21 -6.09
N PHE A 2 -3.55 -17.07 -6.34
CA PHE A 2 -2.14 -17.05 -6.71
C PHE A 2 -1.30 -17.09 -5.42
N SER A 3 -0.54 -18.16 -5.23
CA SER A 3 0.44 -18.27 -4.15
C SER A 3 1.79 -17.83 -4.71
N PHE A 4 2.23 -16.64 -4.35
CA PHE A 4 3.59 -16.18 -4.63
C PHE A 4 4.46 -16.42 -3.39
N LYS A 5 5.57 -17.15 -3.58
CA LYS A 5 6.54 -17.40 -2.52
C LYS A 5 7.21 -16.08 -2.13
N LEU A 6 7.12 -15.72 -0.85
CA LEU A 6 7.91 -14.66 -0.26
C LEU A 6 9.42 -14.92 -0.49
N ASN A 7 10.19 -13.86 -0.68
CA ASN A 7 11.61 -13.94 -1.05
C ASN A 7 12.44 -14.64 0.05
N PRO A 8 13.12 -15.77 -0.25
CA PRO A 8 13.99 -16.42 0.73
C PRO A 8 15.24 -15.59 1.11
N THR A 9 15.64 -14.56 0.34
CA THR A 9 16.86 -13.79 0.66
C THR A 9 16.69 -12.76 1.78
N ILE A 10 15.46 -12.52 2.26
CA ILE A 10 15.19 -11.66 3.44
C ILE A 10 15.33 -12.46 4.76
N TYR A 11 15.54 -13.78 4.71
CA TYR A 11 15.69 -14.64 5.89
C TYR A 11 17.06 -14.58 6.59
N LYS A 12 17.90 -13.57 6.33
CA LYS A 12 19.12 -13.37 7.11
C LYS A 12 18.82 -12.62 8.42
N LYS A 13 18.44 -13.43 9.42
CA LYS A 13 18.87 -13.31 10.82
C LYS A 13 18.54 -11.99 11.54
N TYR A 14 17.27 -11.59 11.55
CA TYR A 14 16.76 -10.70 12.59
C TYR A 14 15.86 -11.49 13.52
N LYS A 15 16.37 -11.71 14.74
CA LYS A 15 15.62 -12.34 15.84
C LYS A 15 14.33 -11.54 16.08
N LEU A 16 13.24 -12.29 15.98
CA LEU A 16 11.88 -12.01 16.42
C LEU A 16 11.86 -11.18 17.72
N ASN A 17 11.12 -10.08 17.73
CA ASN A 17 10.35 -9.71 18.92
C ASN A 17 8.93 -10.22 18.66
N ALA A 18 8.68 -11.46 19.06
CA ALA A 18 7.46 -12.23 18.82
C ALA A 18 6.31 -11.90 19.79
N ASN A 19 6.30 -10.72 20.40
CA ASN A 19 5.42 -10.48 21.55
C ASN A 19 4.06 -9.88 21.17
N GLY A 20 3.82 -9.51 19.91
CA GLY A 20 2.57 -8.87 19.50
C GLY A 20 2.29 -7.55 20.25
N GLU A 21 3.34 -6.92 20.77
CA GLU A 21 3.21 -5.69 21.55
C GLU A 21 2.70 -4.55 20.67
N TYR A 22 1.69 -3.84 21.19
CA TYR A 22 1.12 -2.68 20.53
C TYR A 22 2.19 -1.63 20.28
N ASN A 23 2.32 -1.22 19.02
CA ASN A 23 3.18 -0.12 18.61
C ASN A 23 2.32 1.00 17.99
N PRO A 24 2.12 2.14 18.69
CA PRO A 24 1.31 3.25 18.18
C PRO A 24 1.94 3.94 16.96
N ALA A 25 3.24 3.73 16.70
CA ALA A 25 3.92 4.27 15.54
C ALA A 25 3.57 3.53 14.24
N ILE A 26 2.88 2.38 14.32
CA ILE A 26 2.45 1.57 13.18
C ILE A 26 0.94 1.69 12.99
N GLY A 27 0.50 1.90 11.76
CA GLY A 27 -0.89 1.73 11.37
C GLY A 27 -1.05 1.17 9.97
N PHE A 28 -2.29 0.91 9.60
CA PHE A 28 -2.65 0.26 8.35
C PHE A 28 -3.39 1.23 7.45
N ILE A 29 -3.09 1.18 6.16
CA ILE A 29 -3.85 1.87 5.11
C ILE A 29 -4.41 0.80 4.18
N ILE A 30 -5.74 0.67 4.15
CA ILE A 30 -6.45 -0.23 3.24
C ILE A 30 -6.92 0.60 2.04
N LEU A 31 -6.45 0.28 0.85
CA LEU A 31 -7.04 0.74 -0.40
C LEU A 31 -8.26 -0.13 -0.70
N ARG A 32 -9.46 0.47 -0.69
CA ARG A 32 -10.73 -0.24 -0.84
C ARG A 32 -11.45 0.13 -2.14
N HIS A 33 -11.90 -0.87 -2.89
CA HIS A 33 -12.78 -0.71 -4.04
C HIS A 33 -13.80 -1.87 -4.09
N VAL A 34 -14.93 -1.69 -3.40
CA VAL A 34 -16.00 -2.68 -3.37
C VAL A 34 -16.90 -2.49 -4.58
N ASN A 35 -17.02 -3.50 -5.44
CA ASN A 35 -17.84 -3.46 -6.65
C ASN A 35 -18.81 -4.64 -6.80
N SER A 36 -18.86 -5.51 -5.80
CA SER A 36 -19.68 -6.72 -5.80
C SER A 36 -19.87 -7.23 -4.37
N LEU A 37 -20.84 -8.13 -4.17
CA LEU A 37 -21.01 -8.84 -2.91
C LEU A 37 -19.75 -9.60 -2.49
N LEU A 38 -18.99 -10.15 -3.46
CA LEU A 38 -17.75 -10.87 -3.18
C LEU A 38 -16.64 -9.94 -2.68
N THR A 39 -16.42 -8.80 -3.33
CA THR A 39 -15.44 -7.81 -2.87
C THR A 39 -15.86 -7.17 -1.54
N ASN A 40 -17.17 -7.09 -1.26
CA ASN A 40 -17.67 -6.74 0.08
C ASN A 40 -17.17 -7.72 1.15
N LEU A 41 -17.23 -9.03 0.88
CA LEU A 41 -16.70 -10.04 1.80
C LEU A 41 -15.18 -9.94 1.97
N TYR A 42 -14.45 -9.58 0.90
CA TYR A 42 -13.00 -9.43 0.95
C TYR A 42 -12.56 -8.29 1.86
N TRP A 43 -13.08 -7.06 1.68
CA TRP A 43 -12.62 -5.96 2.55
C TRP A 43 -12.95 -6.19 4.02
N ILE A 44 -14.09 -6.84 4.32
CA ILE A 44 -14.47 -7.23 5.68
C ILE A 44 -13.42 -8.19 6.25
N LYS A 45 -13.07 -9.23 5.48
CA LYS A 45 -12.05 -10.21 5.88
C LYS A 45 -10.66 -9.59 6.03
N CYS A 46 -10.29 -8.64 5.15
CA CYS A 46 -9.05 -7.87 5.28
C CYS A 46 -9.02 -7.11 6.60
N TYR A 47 -10.04 -6.29 6.86
CA TYR A 47 -10.18 -5.55 8.10
C TYR A 47 -10.15 -6.46 9.35
N ASP A 48 -10.92 -7.56 9.34
CA ASP A 48 -11.00 -8.49 10.47
C ASP A 48 -9.69 -9.23 10.71
N SER A 49 -8.94 -9.55 9.65
CA SER A 49 -7.61 -10.14 9.77
C SER A 49 -6.62 -9.16 10.39
N ILE A 50 -6.67 -7.87 10.04
CA ILE A 50 -5.84 -6.85 10.71
C ILE A 50 -6.24 -6.76 12.17
N ARG A 51 -7.54 -6.68 12.51
CA ARG A 51 -8.00 -6.59 13.90
C ARG A 51 -7.64 -7.82 14.73
N THR A 52 -7.55 -9.00 14.12
CA THR A 52 -7.09 -10.23 14.79
C THR A 52 -5.64 -10.13 15.26
N PHE A 53 -4.75 -9.58 14.43
CA PHE A 53 -3.32 -9.50 14.73
C PHE A 53 -2.86 -8.14 15.26
N TYR A 54 -3.61 -7.07 15.03
CA TYR A 54 -3.26 -5.69 15.40
C TYR A 54 -4.52 -5.00 15.94
N PRO A 55 -5.06 -5.47 17.09
CA PRO A 55 -6.36 -5.06 17.59
C PRO A 55 -6.46 -3.56 17.86
N GLU A 56 -5.38 -2.97 18.38
CA GLU A 56 -5.36 -1.56 18.80
C GLU A 56 -4.85 -0.59 17.72
N ASN A 57 -4.16 -1.09 16.69
CA ASN A 57 -3.54 -0.23 15.69
C ASN A 57 -4.57 0.54 14.86
N LYS A 58 -4.24 1.79 14.52
CA LYS A 58 -5.11 2.61 13.68
C LYS A 58 -5.22 2.03 12.28
N ILE A 59 -6.44 2.00 11.75
CA ILE A 59 -6.70 1.64 10.35
C ILE A 59 -7.25 2.87 9.63
N VAL A 60 -6.71 3.12 8.44
CA VAL A 60 -7.20 4.16 7.53
C VAL A 60 -7.69 3.45 6.28
N ILE A 61 -8.97 3.59 5.96
CA ILE A 61 -9.53 3.06 4.72
C ILE A 61 -9.59 4.21 3.72
N ILE A 62 -8.85 4.09 2.63
CA ILE A 62 -8.98 4.97 1.48
C ILE A 62 -9.92 4.30 0.49
N ASP A 63 -11.13 4.85 0.37
CA ASP A 63 -12.15 4.33 -0.54
C ASP A 63 -11.93 4.91 -1.94
N ASP A 64 -11.54 4.04 -2.86
CA ASP A 64 -11.37 4.35 -4.28
C ASP A 64 -12.65 4.03 -5.05
N ASN A 65 -13.70 4.81 -4.81
CA ASN A 65 -14.95 4.73 -5.58
C ASN A 65 -15.70 3.39 -5.44
N SER A 66 -15.88 2.91 -4.21
CA SER A 66 -16.70 1.72 -3.96
C SER A 66 -18.18 1.97 -4.31
N ASN A 67 -18.85 0.93 -4.79
CA ASN A 67 -20.30 0.89 -4.90
C ASN A 67 -20.92 0.52 -3.55
N TYR A 68 -21.46 1.54 -2.88
CA TYR A 68 -22.08 1.42 -1.55
C TYR A 68 -23.34 0.55 -1.51
N HIS A 69 -23.94 0.20 -2.66
CA HIS A 69 -25.03 -0.78 -2.70
C HIS A 69 -24.58 -2.16 -2.18
N PHE A 70 -23.31 -2.52 -2.39
CA PHE A 70 -22.77 -3.80 -1.93
C PHE A 70 -22.18 -3.73 -0.52
N ILE A 71 -21.94 -2.53 0.02
CA ILE A 71 -21.28 -2.37 1.32
C ILE A 71 -22.26 -2.67 2.44
N THR A 72 -21.98 -3.72 3.20
CA THR A 72 -22.72 -4.03 4.42
C THR A 72 -22.24 -3.16 5.58
N LYS A 73 -23.16 -2.68 6.41
CA LYS A 73 -22.83 -1.94 7.64
C LYS A 73 -21.98 -2.83 8.57
N LYS A 74 -20.84 -2.32 9.00
CA LYS A 74 -19.92 -2.96 9.94
C LYS A 74 -19.43 -1.92 10.93
N GLU A 75 -19.38 -2.30 12.20
CA GLU A 75 -18.78 -1.44 13.23
C GLU A 75 -17.26 -1.46 13.07
N LEU A 76 -16.66 -0.28 13.04
CA LEU A 76 -15.22 -0.11 12.88
C LEU A 76 -14.66 0.51 14.16
N TYR A 77 -13.57 -0.07 14.65
CA TYR A 77 -12.84 0.36 15.85
C TYR A 77 -11.56 1.07 15.44
N ASN A 78 -11.18 2.18 16.08
CA ASN A 78 -9.99 2.99 15.78
C ASN A 78 -9.69 3.12 14.26
N THR A 79 -10.74 3.45 13.49
CA THR A 79 -10.69 3.45 12.03
C THR A 79 -11.27 4.73 11.48
N ILE A 80 -10.62 5.29 10.46
CA ILE A 80 -11.17 6.38 9.65
C ILE A 80 -11.39 5.90 8.22
N ILE A 81 -12.44 6.40 7.58
CA ILE A 81 -12.69 6.18 6.15
C ILE A 81 -12.56 7.52 5.43
N ILE A 82 -11.76 7.55 4.36
CA ILE A 82 -11.59 8.69 3.47
C ILE A 82 -12.21 8.31 2.13
N GLN A 83 -13.27 9.01 1.74
CA GLN A 83 -13.80 8.94 0.39
C GLN A 83 -12.85 9.70 -0.53
N SER A 84 -12.22 8.99 -1.47
CA SER A 84 -11.27 9.64 -2.36
C SER A 84 -11.98 10.66 -3.26
N LYS A 85 -11.43 11.88 -3.36
CA LYS A 85 -11.84 12.87 -4.36
C LYS A 85 -11.29 12.55 -5.76
N PHE A 86 -10.41 11.56 -5.87
CA PHE A 86 -9.77 11.12 -7.11
C PHE A 86 -10.15 9.67 -7.38
N PRO A 87 -11.36 9.40 -7.88
CA PRO A 87 -11.85 8.03 -8.10
C PRO A 87 -11.05 7.34 -9.21
N GLY A 88 -10.74 6.06 -9.04
CA GLY A 88 -9.99 5.24 -10.01
C GLY A 88 -8.51 5.59 -10.08
N ARG A 89 -7.91 6.10 -9.01
CA ARG A 89 -6.45 6.37 -8.95
C ARG A 89 -5.68 5.24 -8.27
N GLY A 90 -6.38 4.20 -7.82
CA GLY A 90 -5.81 2.93 -7.40
C GLY A 90 -4.65 3.09 -6.43
N GLU A 91 -3.56 2.40 -6.76
CA GLU A 91 -2.35 2.24 -5.96
C GLU A 91 -1.66 3.56 -5.59
N LEU A 92 -1.96 4.67 -6.27
CA LEU A 92 -1.44 5.99 -5.91
C LEU A 92 -2.06 6.55 -4.63
N LEU A 93 -3.35 6.25 -4.38
CA LEU A 93 -4.15 6.93 -3.37
C LEU A 93 -3.62 6.79 -1.94
N PRO A 94 -3.18 5.60 -1.48
CA PRO A 94 -2.61 5.45 -0.15
C PRO A 94 -1.43 6.40 0.09
N TYR A 95 -0.50 6.49 -0.86
CA TYR A 95 0.65 7.38 -0.78
C TYR A 95 0.26 8.85 -0.86
N TYR A 96 -0.67 9.18 -1.77
CA TYR A 96 -1.18 10.54 -1.94
C TYR A 96 -1.78 11.11 -0.65
N TYR A 97 -2.64 10.34 0.03
CA TYR A 97 -3.25 10.80 1.28
C TYR A 97 -2.31 10.71 2.47
N TYR A 98 -1.44 9.71 2.52
CA TYR A 98 -0.51 9.54 3.65
C TYR A 98 0.50 10.67 3.74
N VAL A 99 1.06 11.13 2.62
CA VAL A 99 1.96 12.31 2.58
C VAL A 99 1.30 13.57 3.15
N ARG A 100 -0.02 13.69 3.00
CA ARG A 100 -0.79 14.86 3.46
C ARG A 100 -1.26 14.75 4.89
N ASN A 101 -1.19 13.54 5.45
CA ASN A 101 -1.76 13.23 6.75
C ASN A 101 -0.87 12.23 7.47
N LYS A 102 -0.12 12.73 8.46
CA LYS A 102 0.68 11.87 9.33
C LYS A 102 -0.20 11.21 10.39
N TRP A 103 -0.84 10.09 10.05
CA TRP A 103 -1.66 9.31 11.00
C TRP A 103 -0.83 8.45 11.96
N PHE A 104 0.36 8.04 11.52
CA PHE A 104 1.34 7.19 12.21
C PHE A 104 2.70 7.37 11.51
N ASP A 105 3.78 6.83 12.10
CA ASP A 105 5.13 6.95 11.53
C ASP A 105 5.38 5.91 10.43
N ASN A 106 4.80 4.71 10.54
CA ASN A 106 4.95 3.62 9.60
C ASN A 106 3.59 3.09 9.15
N ALA A 107 3.39 3.03 7.83
CA ALA A 107 2.19 2.53 7.20
C ALA A 107 2.38 1.12 6.69
N PHE A 108 1.42 0.25 6.97
CA PHE A 108 1.20 -0.98 6.23
C PHE A 108 0.13 -0.71 5.15
N ILE A 109 0.56 -0.49 3.91
CA ILE A 109 -0.30 -0.16 2.77
C ILE A 109 -0.65 -1.45 2.04
N MET A 110 -1.95 -1.74 1.93
CA MET A 110 -2.44 -2.98 1.32
C MET A 110 -3.81 -2.81 0.67
N HIS A 111 -4.15 -3.75 -0.21
CA HIS A 111 -5.47 -3.81 -0.83
C HIS A 111 -6.49 -4.50 0.08
N ASP A 112 -7.76 -4.18 -0.12
CA ASP A 112 -8.91 -4.77 0.57
C ASP A 112 -9.12 -6.28 0.31
N SER A 113 -8.38 -6.87 -0.62
CA SER A 113 -8.39 -8.29 -0.94
C SER A 113 -7.20 -9.08 -0.37
N VAL A 114 -6.38 -8.44 0.47
CA VAL A 114 -5.24 -9.07 1.14
C VAL A 114 -5.54 -9.32 2.61
N PHE A 115 -5.15 -10.50 3.11
CA PHE A 115 -5.50 -10.94 4.46
C PHE A 115 -4.25 -11.28 5.26
N MET A 116 -4.18 -10.78 6.50
CA MET A 116 -3.14 -11.12 7.45
C MET A 116 -3.33 -12.57 7.93
N GLN A 117 -2.23 -13.34 7.96
CA GLN A 117 -2.22 -14.72 8.47
C GLN A 117 -1.37 -14.87 9.74
N SER A 118 -0.59 -13.84 10.07
CA SER A 118 0.25 -13.75 11.26
C SER A 118 0.62 -12.29 11.52
N TYR A 119 1.23 -12.02 12.68
CA TYR A 119 2.05 -10.83 12.86
C TYR A 119 3.17 -10.77 11.80
N ILE A 120 3.52 -9.57 11.39
CA ILE A 120 4.64 -9.28 10.49
C ILE A 120 5.66 -8.45 11.27
N ASN A 121 6.95 -8.80 11.13
CA ASN A 121 8.02 -8.01 11.70
C ASN A 121 8.18 -6.71 10.91
N VAL A 122 7.98 -5.57 11.58
CA VAL A 122 7.93 -4.24 10.97
C VAL A 122 9.26 -3.48 11.17
N ASN A 123 10.38 -4.20 11.30
CA ASN A 123 11.70 -3.59 11.33
C ASN A 123 12.14 -3.19 9.91
N ILE A 124 11.77 -1.98 9.50
CA ILE A 124 12.13 -1.38 8.22
C ILE A 124 12.99 -0.14 8.45
N ASP A 125 13.96 0.12 7.56
CA ASP A 125 14.70 1.39 7.53
C ASP A 125 13.82 2.50 6.93
N LYS A 126 13.39 2.32 5.68
CA LYS A 126 12.57 3.29 4.94
C LYS A 126 11.29 2.68 4.41
N TYR A 127 11.42 1.54 3.74
CA TYR A 127 10.29 0.80 3.19
C TYR A 127 10.62 -0.67 2.97
N THR A 128 9.60 -1.48 2.74
CA THR A 128 9.68 -2.86 2.26
C THR A 128 8.49 -3.14 1.36
N ILE A 129 8.74 -3.74 0.20
CA ILE A 129 7.71 -4.23 -0.73
C ILE A 129 7.17 -5.56 -0.21
N LEU A 130 5.85 -5.71 -0.18
CA LEU A 130 5.23 -6.95 0.28
C LEU A 130 5.26 -8.03 -0.80
N TRP A 131 4.73 -7.73 -1.99
CA TRP A 131 4.67 -8.65 -3.12
C TRP A 131 5.41 -8.07 -4.31
N TRP A 132 6.58 -8.64 -4.61
CA TRP A 132 7.42 -8.18 -5.71
C TRP A 132 7.34 -9.12 -6.91
N PHE A 133 7.66 -8.58 -8.08
CA PHE A 133 7.85 -9.35 -9.30
C PHE A 133 9.06 -8.81 -10.08
N ASN A 134 9.57 -9.65 -10.97
CA ASN A 134 10.63 -9.32 -11.92
C ASN A 134 10.03 -8.71 -13.19
N HIS A 135 10.87 -8.25 -14.11
CA HIS A 135 10.49 -7.43 -15.28
C HIS A 135 9.66 -8.13 -16.39
N LEU A 136 9.00 -9.25 -16.07
CA LEU A 136 8.19 -10.04 -17.01
C LEU A 136 6.82 -9.41 -17.30
N SER A 137 6.39 -8.46 -16.47
CA SER A 137 5.08 -7.81 -16.58
C SER A 137 5.18 -6.30 -16.82
N ASP A 138 6.35 -5.85 -17.27
CA ASP A 138 6.61 -4.44 -17.53
C ASP A 138 5.79 -3.93 -18.72
N ASP A 139 5.12 -2.81 -18.52
CA ASP A 139 4.53 -2.02 -19.60
C ASP A 139 5.45 -0.84 -19.90
N VAL A 140 6.53 -1.11 -20.65
CA VAL A 140 7.61 -0.14 -20.87
C VAL A 140 7.11 1.18 -21.45
N VAL A 141 6.09 1.14 -22.32
CA VAL A 141 5.54 2.33 -22.96
C VAL A 141 4.82 3.20 -21.93
N ASN A 142 3.89 2.63 -21.16
CA ASN A 142 3.15 3.39 -20.16
C ASN A 142 4.01 3.80 -18.96
N GLU A 143 4.90 2.93 -18.50
CA GLU A 143 5.84 3.22 -17.42
C GLU A 143 6.78 4.36 -17.78
N THR A 144 7.38 4.35 -18.98
CA THR A 144 8.25 5.44 -19.44
C THR A 144 7.47 6.74 -19.54
N ARG A 145 6.25 6.71 -20.11
CA ARG A 145 5.36 7.88 -20.18
C ARG A 145 5.10 8.50 -18.80
N ILE A 146 4.88 7.68 -17.78
CA ILE A 146 4.65 8.14 -16.40
C ILE A 146 5.93 8.69 -15.78
N ILE A 147 7.06 8.01 -15.97
CA ILE A 147 8.37 8.40 -15.41
C ILE A 147 8.85 9.73 -15.99
N ASP A 148 8.64 9.95 -17.28
CA ASP A 148 9.11 11.15 -17.97
C ASP A 148 8.40 12.44 -17.49
N LEU A 149 7.24 12.32 -16.82
CA LEU A 149 6.55 13.46 -16.18
C LEU A 149 7.40 14.15 -15.10
N PHE A 150 8.32 13.40 -14.49
CA PHE A 150 9.20 13.94 -13.46
C PHE A 150 10.36 14.76 -14.04
N HIS A 151 10.56 14.73 -15.36
CA HIS A 151 11.66 15.41 -16.05
C HIS A 151 13.03 15.18 -15.39
N ASN A 152 13.27 13.95 -14.92
CA ASN A 152 14.45 13.57 -14.15
C ASN A 152 15.27 12.50 -14.88
N PRO A 153 16.39 12.87 -15.54
CA PRO A 153 17.22 11.93 -16.29
C PRO A 153 17.79 10.79 -15.44
N GLU A 154 18.10 11.04 -14.16
CA GLU A 154 18.60 10.00 -13.25
C GLU A 154 17.53 8.94 -12.97
N LEU A 155 16.27 9.35 -12.79
CA LEU A 155 15.15 8.44 -12.60
C LEU A 155 14.89 7.63 -13.87
N THR A 156 14.90 8.26 -15.04
CA THR A 156 14.76 7.58 -16.34
C THR A 156 15.91 6.57 -16.55
N ALA A 157 17.15 6.94 -16.21
CA ALA A 157 18.31 6.04 -16.30
C ALA A 157 18.19 4.87 -15.32
N PHE A 158 17.79 5.13 -14.07
CA PHE A 158 17.55 4.10 -13.06
C PHE A 158 16.47 3.11 -13.52
N TYR A 159 15.34 3.60 -14.03
CA TYR A 159 14.28 2.76 -14.57
C TYR A 159 14.77 1.87 -15.72
N LYS A 160 15.53 2.45 -16.67
CA LYS A 160 16.10 1.70 -17.81
C LYS A 160 17.15 0.67 -17.39
N SER A 161 17.84 0.88 -16.26
CA SER A 161 18.83 -0.06 -15.75
C SER A 161 18.23 -1.40 -15.30
N LYS A 162 16.91 -1.44 -15.04
CA LYS A 162 16.20 -2.61 -14.51
C LYS A 162 16.78 -3.15 -13.19
N ASN A 163 17.56 -2.34 -12.47
CA ASN A 163 18.04 -2.60 -11.10
C ASN A 163 16.97 -2.28 -10.04
N TRP A 164 15.73 -2.60 -10.34
CA TRP A 164 14.56 -2.42 -9.48
C TRP A 164 13.67 -3.66 -9.59
N VAL A 165 12.65 -3.77 -8.73
CA VAL A 165 11.63 -4.82 -8.79
C VAL A 165 10.25 -4.19 -8.78
N GLY A 166 9.31 -4.80 -9.49
CA GLY A 166 7.92 -4.39 -9.48
C GLY A 166 7.26 -4.72 -8.14
N CYS A 167 6.11 -4.11 -7.86
CA CYS A 167 5.30 -4.39 -6.69
C CYS A 167 3.83 -4.59 -7.08
N PHE A 168 3.29 -5.79 -6.84
CA PHE A 168 1.88 -6.05 -7.11
C PHE A 168 1.02 -5.22 -6.15
N GLY A 169 0.15 -4.38 -6.71
CA GLY A 169 -0.75 -3.51 -5.96
C GLY A 169 -0.04 -2.39 -5.18
N GLY A 170 1.23 -2.08 -5.50
CA GLY A 170 1.96 -1.02 -4.79
C GLY A 170 1.95 -1.18 -3.27
N MET A 171 1.87 -2.41 -2.75
CA MET A 171 1.69 -2.70 -1.33
C MET A 171 3.03 -2.72 -0.59
N THR A 172 3.15 -1.88 0.43
CA THR A 172 4.41 -1.66 1.16
C THR A 172 4.20 -1.54 2.66
N ILE A 173 5.27 -1.80 3.40
CA ILE A 173 5.48 -1.18 4.70
C ILE A 173 6.38 0.03 4.44
N ILE A 174 6.00 1.23 4.86
CA ILE A 174 6.73 2.45 4.51
C ILE A 174 6.65 3.50 5.61
N SER A 175 7.76 4.20 5.87
CA SER A 175 7.76 5.32 6.80
C SER A 175 7.14 6.58 6.17
N HIS A 176 6.42 7.36 6.98
CA HIS A 176 5.85 8.64 6.58
C HIS A 176 6.94 9.59 6.07
N ASP A 177 8.07 9.62 6.76
CA ASP A 177 9.19 10.50 6.42
C ASP A 177 9.78 10.15 5.05
N PHE A 178 9.87 8.85 4.72
CA PHE A 178 10.35 8.43 3.42
C PHE A 178 9.36 8.77 2.29
N VAL A 179 8.06 8.50 2.46
CA VAL A 179 7.08 8.89 1.42
C VAL A 179 7.02 10.41 1.25
N THR A 180 7.16 11.17 2.34
CA THR A 180 7.23 12.64 2.29
C THR A 180 8.47 13.09 1.52
N HIS A 181 9.63 12.49 1.77
CA HIS A 181 10.85 12.76 1.01
C HIS A 181 10.67 12.49 -0.50
N ILE A 182 10.06 11.36 -0.86
CA ILE A 182 9.74 11.03 -2.26
C ILE A 182 8.82 12.09 -2.87
N ASN A 183 7.77 12.50 -2.16
CA ASN A 183 6.87 13.53 -2.64
C ASN A 183 7.53 14.91 -2.75
N THR A 184 8.41 15.29 -1.83
CA THR A 184 9.20 16.53 -1.96
C THR A 184 10.10 16.49 -3.19
N LYS A 185 10.71 15.33 -3.48
CA LYS A 185 11.61 15.17 -4.64
C LYS A 185 10.87 15.15 -5.98
N TYR A 186 9.73 14.46 -6.05
CA TYR A 186 9.08 14.15 -7.33
C TYR A 186 7.67 14.72 -7.50
N ASN A 187 7.05 15.25 -6.45
CA ASN A 187 5.67 15.75 -6.44
C ASN A 187 4.66 14.74 -7.02
N LEU A 188 4.14 13.85 -6.16
CA LEU A 188 3.22 12.78 -6.56
C LEU A 188 1.91 13.29 -7.21
N ASN A 189 1.61 14.59 -7.12
CA ASN A 189 0.45 15.19 -7.79
C ASN A 189 0.52 15.09 -9.30
N LEU A 190 1.74 15.05 -9.86
CA LEU A 190 1.96 14.87 -11.30
C LEU A 190 1.39 13.54 -11.81
N LEU A 191 1.19 12.57 -10.91
CA LEU A 191 0.64 11.26 -11.24
C LEU A 191 -0.89 11.23 -11.30
N LEU A 192 -1.58 12.13 -10.58
CA LEU A 192 -3.06 12.17 -10.54
C LEU A 192 -3.76 12.23 -11.92
N PRO A 193 -3.28 13.02 -12.90
CA PRO A 193 -3.92 13.09 -14.22
C PRO A 193 -3.60 11.89 -15.12
N VAL A 194 -2.58 11.07 -14.81
CA VAL A 194 -2.09 10.01 -15.71
C VAL A 194 -2.29 8.59 -15.18
N ILE A 195 -2.47 8.43 -13.87
CA ILE A 195 -2.87 7.17 -13.25
C ILE A 195 -4.39 7.13 -13.23
N THR A 196 -4.92 6.26 -14.08
CA THR A 196 -6.36 6.00 -14.23
C THR A 196 -6.54 4.50 -14.34
N ASN A 197 -7.38 3.92 -13.48
CA ASN A 197 -7.89 2.55 -13.61
C ASN A 197 -8.94 2.46 -14.72
#